data_AF-A0A2M9Q2N8-F1
#
_entry.id   AF-A0A2M9Q2N8-F1
#
_cell.length_a   1.000
_cell.length_b   1.000
_cell.length_c   1.000
_cell.angle_alpha   90.00
_cell.angle_beta   90.00
_cell.angle_gamma   90.00
#
_symmetry.space_group_name_H-M   'P 1'
#
loop_
_entity.id
_entity.type
_entity.pdbx_description
1 polymer ?
#
loop_
_entity_poly.entity_id
_entity_poly.type
_entity_poly.pdbx_seq_one_letter_code
_entity_poly.pdbx_strand_id
1 'polypeptide(L)'
;MNQFKEEVLKELRDVSLSDEKKLMIAQKARSKTKQRRSSPWQYRVVLATFTIFVIGFSYLLSHNKNSGSHQAASLQQESDTWSIWTFLQYDLVKGILLFSFLVGIALIIKRVLIKKGYGLPACIECGETWSEKQARKMYRKNGQIECPYCGKKQYRTKKSMQVGGILTFPIPFFVFMQFVFDNITIGIIFFIVGVLIYYRLLAPYVFDLQENDPINDPLW
;
A
#
# COMPACT_ATOMS: atom_id res chain seq x y z
N MET A 1 7.99 -29.89 51.56
CA MET A 1 8.65 -28.76 50.88
C MET A 1 9.48 -29.18 49.65
N ASN A 2 9.97 -30.43 49.55
CA ASN A 2 10.78 -30.87 48.41
C ASN A 2 9.97 -31.26 47.16
N GLN A 3 8.76 -31.84 47.31
CA GLN A 3 7.92 -32.22 46.17
C GLN A 3 7.46 -31.02 45.33
N PHE A 4 6.99 -29.95 45.97
CA PHE A 4 6.59 -28.72 45.26
C PHE A 4 7.74 -28.11 44.45
N LYS A 5 8.96 -28.13 45.01
CA LYS A 5 10.15 -27.62 44.33
C LYS A 5 10.49 -28.45 43.09
N GLU A 6 10.35 -29.77 43.17
CA GLU A 6 10.59 -30.68 42.04
C GLU A 6 9.54 -30.52 40.94
N GLU A 7 8.28 -30.33 41.32
CA GLU A 7 7.16 -30.12 40.40
C GLU A 7 7.30 -28.80 39.64
N VAL A 8 7.63 -27.71 40.34
CA VAL A 8 7.92 -26.40 39.74
C VAL A 8 9.15 -26.46 38.84
N LEU A 9 10.21 -27.17 39.22
CA LEU A 9 11.38 -27.36 38.38
C LEU A 9 11.09 -28.20 37.13
N LYS A 10 10.09 -29.09 37.19
CA LYS A 10 9.65 -29.91 36.06
C LYS A 10 8.83 -29.07 35.07
N GLU A 11 7.90 -28.26 35.55
CA GLU A 11 7.14 -27.32 34.71
C GLU A 11 8.03 -26.23 34.12
N LEU A 12 8.97 -25.66 34.90
CA LEU A 12 9.93 -24.68 34.40
C LEU A 12 10.83 -25.24 33.30
N ARG A 13 11.10 -26.55 33.31
CA ARG A 13 11.89 -27.21 32.27
C ARG A 13 11.11 -27.33 30.96
N ASP A 14 9.80 -27.56 31.04
CA ASP A 14 8.90 -27.60 29.89
C ASP A 14 8.64 -26.20 29.29
N VAL A 15 8.61 -25.18 30.15
CA VAL A 15 8.50 -23.77 29.76
C VAL A 15 9.86 -23.20 29.31
N SER A 16 10.98 -23.80 29.71
CA SER A 16 12.30 -23.33 29.32
C SER A 16 12.53 -23.58 27.82
N LEU A 17 12.67 -22.49 27.07
CA LEU A 17 13.03 -22.53 25.66
C LEU A 17 14.25 -23.45 25.47
N SER A 18 14.13 -24.45 24.59
CA SER A 18 15.26 -25.30 24.22
C SER A 18 16.44 -24.44 23.77
N ASP A 19 17.66 -24.90 24.02
CA ASP A 19 18.87 -24.12 23.74
C ASP A 19 18.99 -23.77 22.24
N GLU A 20 18.42 -24.61 21.38
CA GLU A 20 18.25 -24.35 19.94
C GLU A 20 17.30 -23.16 19.66
N LYS A 21 16.16 -23.08 20.35
CA LYS A 21 15.23 -21.93 20.23
C LYS A 21 15.88 -20.65 20.76
N LYS A 22 16.66 -20.72 21.84
CA LYS A 22 17.43 -19.57 22.36
C LYS A 22 18.45 -19.07 21.33
N LEU A 23 19.16 -19.99 20.67
CA LEU A 23 20.10 -19.67 19.59
C LEU A 23 19.41 -19.01 18.40
N MET A 24 18.24 -19.52 17.98
CA MET A 24 17.44 -18.92 16.91
C MET A 24 16.95 -17.51 17.25
N ILE A 25 16.50 -17.29 18.50
CA ILE A 25 16.08 -15.96 18.97
C ILE A 25 17.27 -15.00 18.97
N ALA A 26 18.44 -15.44 19.45
CA ALA A 26 19.66 -14.65 19.47
C ALA A 26 20.14 -14.28 18.05
N GLN A 27 20.09 -15.23 17.09
CA GLN A 27 20.42 -14.96 15.69
C GLN A 27 19.44 -13.98 15.04
N LYS A 28 18.13 -14.13 15.29
CA LYS A 28 17.09 -13.23 14.76
C LYS A 28 17.19 -11.81 15.34
N ALA A 29 17.63 -11.68 16.60
CA ALA A 29 17.91 -10.39 17.20
C ALA A 29 19.14 -9.71 16.54
N ARG A 30 20.22 -10.46 16.32
CA ARG A 30 21.44 -9.96 15.65
C ARG A 30 21.19 -9.54 14.20
N SER A 31 20.38 -10.28 13.44
CA SER A 31 20.05 -9.93 12.05
C SER A 31 19.24 -8.63 11.94
N LYS A 32 18.28 -8.39 12.86
CA LYS A 32 17.52 -7.13 12.95
C LYS A 32 18.40 -5.92 13.24
N THR A 33 19.39 -6.05 14.12
CA THR A 33 20.32 -4.95 14.44
C THR A 33 21.19 -4.58 13.24
N LYS A 34 21.60 -5.56 12.43
CA LYS A 34 22.39 -5.32 11.21
C LYS A 34 21.58 -4.57 10.13
N GLN A 35 20.26 -4.74 10.11
CA GLN A 35 19.36 -4.06 9.18
C GLN A 35 18.99 -2.62 9.59
N ARG A 36 19.26 -2.22 10.84
CA ARG A 36 18.99 -0.88 11.39
C ARG A 36 20.16 0.11 11.25
N ARG A 37 21.20 -0.17 10.46
CA ARG A 37 22.12 0.89 10.03
C ARG A 37 21.35 1.82 9.09
N SER A 38 21.07 3.04 9.55
CA SER A 38 20.46 4.09 8.76
C SER A 38 21.21 4.22 7.44
N SER A 39 20.47 4.04 6.34
CA SER A 39 21.07 3.97 5.01
C SER A 39 21.65 5.33 4.65
N PRO A 40 22.90 5.41 4.16
CA PRO A 40 23.53 6.68 3.73
C PRO A 40 22.76 7.40 2.61
N TRP A 41 21.76 6.74 2.03
CA TRP A 41 20.82 7.31 1.05
C TRP A 41 19.90 8.39 1.62
N GLN A 42 19.50 8.30 2.90
CA GLN A 42 18.59 9.28 3.49
C GLN A 42 19.24 10.67 3.56
N TYR A 43 20.52 10.74 3.92
CA TYR A 43 21.27 12.00 3.97
C TYR A 43 21.47 12.61 2.56
N ARG A 44 21.80 11.77 1.56
CA ARG A 44 22.02 12.24 0.18
C ARG A 44 20.77 12.83 -0.45
N VAL A 45 19.60 12.23 -0.20
CA VAL A 45 18.32 12.74 -0.71
C VAL A 45 17.96 14.07 -0.04
N VAL A 46 18.09 14.16 1.29
CA VAL A 46 17.79 15.39 2.03
C VAL A 46 18.72 16.54 1.60
N LEU A 47 20.01 16.27 1.39
CA LEU A 47 20.98 17.26 0.92
C LEU A 47 20.65 17.74 -0.51
N ALA A 48 20.27 16.83 -1.41
CA ALA A 48 19.87 17.18 -2.78
C ALA A 48 18.60 18.04 -2.81
N THR A 49 17.59 17.71 -2.00
CA THR A 49 16.35 18.51 -1.93
C THR A 49 16.59 19.88 -1.32
N PHE A 50 17.43 19.97 -0.27
CA PHE A 50 17.75 21.23 0.37
C PHE A 50 18.57 22.15 -0.56
N THR A 51 19.54 21.60 -1.30
CA THR A 51 20.35 22.38 -2.25
C THR A 51 19.51 22.94 -3.40
N ILE A 52 18.60 22.15 -3.98
CA ILE A 52 17.68 22.63 -5.02
C ILE A 52 16.78 23.75 -4.46
N PHE A 53 16.28 23.59 -3.23
CA PHE A 53 15.41 24.58 -2.60
C PHE A 53 16.15 25.90 -2.34
N VAL A 54 17.38 25.85 -1.82
CA VAL A 54 18.20 27.04 -1.60
C VAL A 54 18.50 27.75 -2.93
N ILE A 55 18.90 27.02 -3.97
CA ILE A 55 19.17 27.60 -5.30
C ILE A 55 17.91 28.25 -5.87
N GLY A 56 16.76 27.56 -5.83
CA GLY A 56 15.49 28.10 -6.31
C GLY A 56 15.04 29.33 -5.53
N PHE A 57 15.17 29.32 -4.21
CA PHE A 57 14.80 30.43 -3.35
C PHE A 57 15.72 31.64 -3.53
N SER A 58 17.03 31.41 -3.68
CA SER A 58 18.01 32.46 -4.00
C SER A 58 17.76 33.07 -5.38
N TYR A 59 17.38 32.27 -6.37
CA TYR A 59 16.99 32.77 -7.69
C TYR A 59 15.77 33.69 -7.63
N LEU A 60 14.72 33.29 -6.89
CA LEU A 60 13.52 34.11 -6.69
C LEU A 60 13.84 35.43 -5.97
N LEU A 61 14.67 35.39 -4.93
CA LEU A 61 15.10 36.60 -4.21
C LEU A 61 15.94 37.53 -5.08
N SER A 62 16.80 36.98 -5.94
CA SER A 62 17.64 37.78 -6.84
C SER A 62 16.83 38.42 -7.96
N HIS A 63 15.81 37.74 -8.48
CA HIS A 63 14.94 38.31 -9.51
C HIS A 63 14.04 39.43 -8.97
N ASN A 64 13.63 39.37 -7.69
CA ASN A 64 12.80 40.40 -7.07
C ASN A 64 13.56 41.69 -6.69
N LYS A 65 14.89 41.73 -6.87
CA LYS A 65 15.71 42.91 -6.59
C LYS A 65 15.88 43.84 -7.80
N ASN A 66 15.54 43.36 -9.01
CA ASN A 66 15.58 44.14 -10.25
C ASN A 66 14.21 44.71 -10.68
N SER A 67 13.14 44.49 -9.92
CA SER A 67 11.81 45.08 -10.17
C SER A 67 11.68 46.48 -9.55
N GLY A 68 12.68 47.33 -9.78
CA GLY A 68 12.55 48.77 -9.69
C GLY A 68 12.22 49.31 -11.08
N SER A 69 11.01 49.84 -11.27
CA SER A 69 10.44 50.41 -12.50
C SER A 69 10.02 49.42 -13.59
N HIS A 70 8.70 49.36 -13.82
CA HIS A 70 7.99 49.35 -15.10
C HIS A 70 6.61 48.69 -14.93
N GLN A 71 5.66 49.50 -14.43
CA GLN A 71 4.25 49.32 -14.74
C GLN A 71 4.06 49.57 -16.25
N ALA A 72 4.18 48.53 -17.07
CA ALA A 72 3.66 48.45 -18.45
C ALA A 72 4.09 47.12 -19.10
N ALA A 73 3.70 45.98 -18.53
CA ALA A 73 3.92 44.68 -19.17
C ALA A 73 2.92 43.60 -18.75
N SER A 74 1.70 43.98 -18.34
CA SER A 74 0.65 43.00 -17.99
C SER A 74 -0.24 42.61 -19.17
N LEU A 75 0.08 43.00 -20.41
CA LEU A 75 -0.75 42.72 -21.59
C LEU A 75 -0.08 41.89 -22.69
N GLN A 76 1.19 41.46 -22.53
CA GLN A 76 1.91 40.78 -23.61
C GLN A 76 2.71 39.55 -23.19
N GLN A 77 2.56 39.10 -21.94
CA GLN A 77 3.20 37.87 -21.44
C GLN A 77 2.19 36.73 -21.26
N GLU A 78 1.17 36.64 -22.11
CA GLU A 78 0.26 35.49 -22.19
C GLU A 78 0.45 34.65 -23.48
N SER A 79 1.21 35.11 -24.48
CA SER A 79 1.26 34.42 -25.79
C SER A 79 2.29 33.30 -25.92
N ASP A 80 3.35 33.26 -25.10
CA ASP A 80 4.44 32.28 -25.27
C ASP A 80 4.78 31.45 -24.02
N THR A 81 3.93 31.51 -22.99
CA THR A 81 4.05 30.57 -21.87
C THR A 81 3.16 29.38 -22.17
N TRP A 82 3.74 28.29 -22.68
CA TRP A 82 3.15 26.94 -22.61
C TRP A 82 3.03 26.57 -21.13
N SER A 83 2.07 27.18 -20.44
CA SER A 83 1.88 27.01 -19.02
C SER A 83 1.30 25.62 -18.79
N ILE A 84 1.86 24.88 -17.84
CA ILE A 84 1.40 23.54 -17.44
C ILE A 84 -0.12 23.50 -17.18
N TRP A 85 -0.70 24.65 -16.84
CA TRP A 85 -2.14 24.87 -16.66
C TRP A 85 -2.98 24.65 -17.92
N THR A 86 -2.51 25.00 -19.11
CA THR A 86 -3.28 24.77 -20.35
C THR A 86 -3.37 23.29 -20.70
N PHE A 87 -2.33 22.50 -20.41
CA PHE A 87 -2.40 21.04 -20.55
C PHE A 87 -3.37 20.39 -19.57
N LEU A 88 -3.49 20.93 -18.36
CA LEU A 88 -4.43 20.45 -17.35
C LEU A 88 -5.89 20.80 -17.65
N GLN A 89 -6.16 21.69 -18.61
CA GLN A 89 -7.53 21.96 -19.08
C GLN A 89 -8.10 20.80 -19.91
N TYR A 90 -7.24 20.00 -20.56
CA TYR A 90 -7.71 18.87 -21.36
C TYR A 90 -8.14 17.69 -20.47
N ASP A 91 -9.41 17.29 -20.58
CA ASP A 91 -9.96 16.17 -19.82
C ASP A 91 -9.23 14.83 -20.06
N LEU A 92 -8.67 14.62 -21.25
CA LEU A 92 -7.84 13.45 -21.52
C LEU A 92 -6.57 13.43 -20.64
N VAL A 93 -5.93 14.58 -20.46
CA VAL A 93 -4.73 14.72 -19.62
C VAL A 93 -5.10 14.50 -18.16
N LYS A 94 -6.19 15.12 -17.68
CA LYS A 94 -6.73 14.88 -16.34
C LYS A 94 -7.03 13.39 -16.11
N GLY A 95 -7.60 12.72 -17.11
CA GLY A 95 -7.93 11.30 -17.09
C GLY A 95 -6.70 10.40 -16.99
N ILE A 96 -5.68 10.67 -17.81
CA ILE A 96 -4.40 9.94 -17.78
C ILE A 96 -3.71 10.15 -16.42
N LEU A 97 -3.70 11.38 -15.89
CA LEU A 97 -3.14 11.67 -14.58
C LEU A 97 -3.87 10.90 -13.47
N LEU A 98 -5.20 10.96 -13.45
CA LEU A 98 -6.01 10.21 -12.48
C LEU A 98 -5.75 8.70 -12.55
N PHE A 99 -5.70 8.15 -13.76
CA PHE A 99 -5.41 6.74 -13.98
C PHE A 99 -4.00 6.38 -13.47
N SER A 100 -2.98 7.15 -13.85
CA SER A 100 -1.61 6.94 -13.41
C SER A 100 -1.46 7.02 -11.88
N PHE A 101 -2.20 7.93 -11.24
CA PHE A 101 -2.24 8.11 -9.81
C PHE A 101 -2.84 6.89 -9.09
N LEU A 102 -4.00 6.40 -9.56
CA LEU A 102 -4.63 5.18 -9.02
C LEU A 102 -3.72 3.95 -9.15
N VAL A 103 -3.10 3.77 -10.33
CA VAL A 103 -2.15 2.67 -10.57
C VAL A 103 -0.90 2.82 -9.70
N GLY A 104 -0.34 4.03 -9.61
CA GLY A 104 0.82 4.33 -8.76
C GLY A 104 0.56 4.01 -7.29
N ILE A 105 -0.58 4.45 -6.75
CA ILE A 105 -1.02 4.11 -5.39
C ILE A 105 -1.17 2.60 -5.24
N ALA A 106 -1.82 1.92 -6.18
CA ALA A 106 -1.99 0.46 -6.12
C ALA A 106 -0.63 -0.25 -6.02
N LEU A 107 0.36 0.18 -6.81
CA LEU A 107 1.71 -0.39 -6.77
C LEU A 107 2.43 -0.09 -5.46
N ILE A 108 2.26 1.10 -4.89
CA ILE A 108 2.83 1.47 -3.59
C ILE A 108 2.20 0.61 -2.49
N ILE A 109 0.87 0.52 -2.43
CA ILE A 109 0.15 -0.31 -1.47
C ILE A 109 0.58 -1.77 -1.60
N LYS A 110 0.66 -2.30 -2.83
CA LYS A 110 1.14 -3.66 -3.09
C LYS A 110 2.53 -3.88 -2.51
N ARG A 111 3.46 -2.96 -2.74
CA ARG A 111 4.83 -3.03 -2.17
C ARG A 111 4.82 -2.99 -0.65
N VAL A 112 3.96 -2.16 -0.04
CA VAL A 112 3.82 -2.08 1.43
C VAL A 112 3.23 -3.36 2.00
N LEU A 113 2.21 -3.94 1.36
CA LEU A 113 1.59 -5.20 1.76
C LEU A 113 2.63 -6.33 1.75
N ILE A 114 3.38 -6.47 0.66
CA ILE A 114 4.45 -7.47 0.55
C ILE A 114 5.50 -7.29 1.64
N LYS A 115 5.93 -6.04 1.93
CA LYS A 115 6.89 -5.75 3.01
C LYS A 115 6.35 -6.08 4.41
N LYS A 116 5.04 -5.97 4.62
CA LYS A 116 4.38 -6.34 5.88
C LYS A 116 4.15 -7.85 6.03
N GLY A 117 4.50 -8.64 5.01
CA GLY A 117 4.34 -10.09 5.00
C GLY A 117 2.99 -10.56 4.44
N TYR A 118 2.18 -9.66 3.87
CA TYR A 118 0.99 -10.07 3.13
C TYR A 118 1.42 -10.63 1.77
N GLY A 119 1.19 -11.93 1.60
CA GLY A 119 1.56 -12.69 0.42
C GLY A 119 0.34 -13.19 -0.35
N LEU A 120 0.59 -14.13 -1.25
CA LEU A 120 -0.50 -14.95 -1.79
C LEU A 120 -1.03 -15.86 -0.68
N PRO A 121 -2.35 -16.12 -0.66
CA PRO A 121 -2.93 -16.99 0.35
C PRO A 121 -2.38 -18.41 0.20
N ALA A 122 -2.06 -19.01 1.34
CA ALA A 122 -1.70 -20.42 1.44
C ALA A 122 -2.85 -21.18 2.10
N CYS A 123 -3.08 -22.40 1.65
CA CYS A 123 -4.01 -23.30 2.29
C CYS A 123 -3.51 -23.66 3.69
N ILE A 124 -4.37 -23.55 4.72
CA ILE A 124 -4.00 -23.90 6.10
C ILE A 124 -3.73 -25.40 6.24
N GLU A 125 -4.50 -26.20 5.51
CA GLU A 125 -4.52 -27.66 5.64
C GLU A 125 -3.41 -28.36 4.85
N CYS A 126 -3.14 -27.91 3.63
CA CYS A 126 -2.13 -28.54 2.77
C CYS A 126 -0.86 -27.69 2.63
N GLY A 127 -0.82 -26.47 3.16
CA GLY A 127 0.32 -25.55 3.06
C GLY A 127 0.57 -24.99 1.65
N GLU A 128 -0.16 -25.45 0.64
CA GLU A 128 0.09 -25.07 -0.75
C GLU A 128 -0.32 -23.62 -1.02
N THR A 129 0.57 -22.88 -1.69
CA THR A 129 0.35 -21.47 -2.03
C THR A 129 -0.51 -21.35 -3.29
N TRP A 130 -1.48 -20.43 -3.27
CA TRP A 130 -2.33 -20.24 -4.44
C TRP A 130 -1.65 -19.36 -5.47
N SER A 131 -1.82 -19.70 -6.74
CA SER A 131 -1.40 -18.80 -7.83
C SER A 131 -2.22 -17.51 -7.80
N GLU A 132 -1.66 -16.40 -8.31
CA GLU A 132 -2.38 -15.12 -8.39
C GLU A 132 -3.74 -15.21 -9.11
N LYS A 133 -3.85 -16.10 -10.10
CA LYS A 133 -5.09 -16.30 -10.87
C LYS A 133 -6.15 -16.99 -10.01
N GLN A 134 -5.78 -18.04 -9.30
CA GLN A 134 -6.65 -18.75 -8.35
C GLN A 134 -7.08 -17.82 -7.22
N ALA A 135 -6.13 -17.10 -6.60
CA ALA A 135 -6.40 -16.17 -5.53
C ALA A 135 -7.39 -15.07 -5.97
N ARG A 136 -7.24 -14.49 -7.16
CA ARG A 136 -8.22 -13.54 -7.71
C ARG A 136 -9.60 -14.14 -7.90
N LYS A 137 -9.68 -15.36 -8.42
CA LYS A 137 -10.96 -16.04 -8.66
C LYS A 137 -11.67 -16.29 -7.33
N MET A 138 -10.94 -16.74 -6.33
CA MET A 138 -11.49 -17.00 -4.99
C MET A 138 -11.79 -15.71 -4.22
N TYR A 139 -11.05 -14.61 -4.44
CA TYR A 139 -11.34 -13.31 -3.86
C TYR A 139 -12.72 -12.75 -4.25
N ARG A 140 -13.28 -13.17 -5.39
CA ARG A 140 -14.64 -12.77 -5.77
C ARG A 140 -15.73 -13.59 -5.09
N LYS A 141 -15.41 -14.77 -4.56
CA LYS A 141 -16.37 -15.61 -3.84
C LYS A 141 -16.51 -15.12 -2.42
N ASN A 142 -17.73 -14.79 -2.02
CA ASN A 142 -18.05 -14.48 -0.62
C ASN A 142 -18.36 -15.77 0.14
N GLY A 143 -17.98 -15.83 1.42
CA GLY A 143 -18.24 -16.97 2.30
C GLY A 143 -17.21 -18.09 2.20
N GLN A 144 -17.68 -19.32 2.08
CA GLN A 144 -16.87 -20.54 2.08
C GLN A 144 -16.07 -20.68 0.78
N ILE A 145 -14.77 -20.93 0.92
CA ILE A 145 -13.82 -21.11 -0.16
C ILE A 145 -13.21 -22.50 -0.06
N GLU A 146 -13.35 -23.31 -1.11
CA GLU A 146 -12.74 -24.63 -1.18
C GLU A 146 -11.33 -24.53 -1.78
N CYS A 147 -10.36 -25.19 -1.15
CA CYS A 147 -9.00 -25.24 -1.66
C CYS A 147 -8.96 -26.04 -2.99
N PRO A 148 -8.34 -25.51 -4.05
CA PRO A 148 -8.27 -26.19 -5.35
C PRO A 148 -7.41 -27.46 -5.34
N TYR A 149 -6.56 -27.65 -4.33
CA TYR A 149 -5.64 -28.78 -4.22
C TYR A 149 -6.19 -29.90 -3.32
N CYS A 150 -6.68 -29.56 -2.12
CA CYS A 150 -7.13 -30.55 -1.13
C CYS A 150 -8.66 -30.61 -0.95
N GLY A 151 -9.43 -29.72 -1.58
CA GLY A 151 -10.90 -29.68 -1.49
C GLY A 151 -11.46 -29.25 -0.13
N LYS A 152 -10.61 -29.05 0.89
CA LYS A 152 -11.04 -28.62 2.23
C LYS A 152 -11.57 -27.18 2.20
N LYS A 153 -12.63 -26.96 2.97
CA LYS A 153 -13.34 -25.70 3.11
C LYS A 153 -12.59 -24.76 4.05
N GLN A 154 -12.45 -23.51 3.64
CA GLN A 154 -11.77 -22.45 4.38
C GLN A 154 -12.56 -21.15 4.26
N TYR A 155 -12.36 -20.27 5.23
CA TYR A 155 -13.05 -18.99 5.33
C TYR A 155 -12.03 -17.86 5.35
N ARG A 156 -12.48 -16.63 5.08
CA ARG A 156 -11.60 -15.46 5.20
C ARG A 156 -11.46 -15.03 6.64
N THR A 157 -10.28 -14.57 7.01
CA THR A 157 -10.08 -13.94 8.31
C THR A 157 -10.82 -12.62 8.43
N LYS A 158 -11.24 -12.27 9.66
CA LYS A 158 -11.85 -10.95 9.94
C LYS A 158 -10.95 -9.79 9.54
N LYS A 159 -9.65 -9.92 9.84
CA LYS A 159 -8.63 -8.94 9.45
C LYS A 159 -8.60 -8.76 7.93
N SER A 160 -8.65 -9.86 7.18
CA SER A 160 -8.77 -9.79 5.72
C SER A 160 -10.05 -9.09 5.27
N MET A 161 -11.19 -9.34 5.92
CA MET A 161 -12.44 -8.67 5.58
C MET A 161 -12.35 -7.15 5.83
N GLN A 162 -11.75 -6.73 6.95
CA GLN A 162 -11.52 -5.31 7.25
C GLN A 162 -10.58 -4.65 6.23
N VAL A 163 -9.45 -5.29 5.89
CA VAL A 163 -8.54 -4.75 4.86
C VAL A 163 -9.18 -4.79 3.47
N GLY A 164 -10.02 -5.78 3.19
CA GLY A 164 -10.87 -5.82 1.99
C GLY A 164 -11.86 -4.65 1.93
N GLY A 165 -12.39 -4.22 3.07
CA GLY A 165 -13.16 -2.98 3.18
C GLY A 165 -12.31 -1.74 2.86
N ILE A 166 -11.05 -1.66 3.29
CA ILE A 166 -10.16 -0.55 2.92
C ILE A 166 -9.90 -0.54 1.40
N LEU A 167 -9.92 -1.69 0.74
CA LEU A 167 -9.76 -1.77 -0.71
C LEU A 167 -10.90 -1.07 -1.49
N THR A 168 -12.05 -0.83 -0.86
CA THR A 168 -13.16 -0.09 -1.48
C THR A 168 -13.03 1.44 -1.37
N PHE A 169 -11.97 1.93 -0.71
CA PHE A 169 -11.71 3.37 -0.51
C PHE A 169 -11.75 4.24 -1.77
N PRO A 170 -11.37 3.78 -2.98
CA PRO A 170 -11.51 4.61 -4.18
C PRO A 170 -12.97 4.91 -4.55
N ILE A 171 -13.93 4.05 -4.22
CA ILE A 171 -15.32 4.11 -4.72
C ILE A 171 -16.03 5.43 -4.38
N PRO A 172 -16.01 5.92 -3.13
CA PRO A 172 -16.60 7.22 -2.79
C PRO A 172 -16.09 8.39 -3.65
N PHE A 173 -14.87 8.30 -4.19
CA PHE A 173 -14.32 9.38 -5.01
C PHE A 173 -14.97 9.52 -6.38
N PHE A 174 -15.82 8.57 -6.78
CA PHE A 174 -16.59 8.64 -8.01
C PHE A 174 -17.42 9.92 -8.11
N VAL A 175 -17.98 10.40 -6.98
CA VAL A 175 -18.82 11.60 -6.94
C VAL A 175 -18.02 12.86 -7.30
N PHE A 176 -16.69 12.86 -7.13
CA PHE A 176 -15.86 14.01 -7.48
C PHE A 176 -15.60 14.15 -8.99
N MET A 177 -15.93 13.14 -9.80
CA MET A 177 -15.66 13.21 -11.25
C MET A 177 -16.37 14.39 -11.92
N GLN A 178 -17.58 14.75 -11.46
CA GLN A 178 -18.34 15.90 -11.98
C GLN A 178 -17.68 17.26 -11.72
N PHE A 179 -16.79 17.35 -10.72
CA PHE A 179 -16.11 18.60 -10.37
C PHE A 179 -14.75 18.74 -11.04
N VAL A 180 -14.15 17.62 -11.49
CA VAL A 180 -12.79 17.60 -12.05
C VAL A 180 -12.81 17.65 -13.58
N PHE A 181 -13.82 17.03 -14.20
CA PHE A 181 -13.90 16.87 -15.65
C PHE A 181 -15.05 17.70 -16.21
N ASP A 182 -14.77 18.42 -17.31
CA ASP A 182 -15.79 19.15 -18.04
C ASP A 182 -16.69 18.17 -18.81
N ASN A 183 -16.07 17.15 -19.41
CA ASN A 183 -16.72 15.97 -19.96
C ASN A 183 -16.71 14.82 -18.94
N ILE A 184 -17.82 14.70 -18.21
CA ILE A 184 -18.00 13.68 -17.17
C ILE A 184 -17.82 12.25 -17.70
N THR A 185 -18.19 11.96 -18.95
CA THR A 185 -18.08 10.61 -19.53
C THR A 185 -16.63 10.16 -19.61
N ILE A 186 -15.73 11.06 -20.02
CA ILE A 186 -14.29 10.78 -20.08
C ILE A 186 -13.76 10.48 -18.67
N GLY A 187 -14.09 11.32 -17.70
CA GLY A 187 -13.70 11.12 -16.29
C GLY A 187 -14.16 9.78 -15.73
N ILE A 188 -15.42 9.43 -15.96
CA ILE A 188 -16.01 8.15 -15.53
C ILE A 188 -15.27 6.95 -16.13
N ILE A 189 -14.96 6.98 -17.43
CA ILE A 189 -14.26 5.87 -18.10
C ILE A 189 -12.87 5.66 -17.47
N PHE A 190 -12.07 6.72 -17.36
CA PHE A 190 -10.73 6.63 -16.78
C PHE A 190 -10.77 6.17 -15.32
N PHE A 191 -11.74 6.66 -14.54
CA PHE A 191 -11.92 6.25 -13.16
C PHE A 191 -12.29 4.77 -13.02
N ILE A 192 -13.30 4.29 -13.76
CA ILE A 192 -13.72 2.88 -13.71
C ILE A 192 -12.56 1.97 -14.12
N VAL A 193 -11.88 2.27 -15.23
CA VAL A 193 -10.75 1.47 -15.71
C VAL A 193 -9.61 1.48 -14.68
N GLY A 194 -9.31 2.65 -14.09
CA GLY A 194 -8.31 2.78 -13.02
C GLY A 194 -8.65 1.95 -11.79
N VAL A 195 -9.89 2.01 -11.31
CA VAL A 195 -10.38 1.23 -10.17
C VAL A 195 -10.33 -0.28 -10.47
N LEU A 196 -10.71 -0.71 -11.68
CA LEU A 196 -10.63 -2.12 -12.06
C LEU A 196 -9.18 -2.64 -12.02
N ILE A 197 -8.21 -1.85 -12.49
CA ILE A 197 -6.79 -2.21 -12.43
C ILE A 197 -6.29 -2.20 -10.98
N TYR A 198 -6.67 -1.19 -10.20
CA TYR A 198 -6.38 -1.09 -8.77
C TYR A 198 -6.81 -2.38 -8.03
N TYR A 199 -8.07 -2.80 -8.21
CA TYR A 199 -8.57 -4.06 -7.64
C TYR A 199 -7.82 -5.26 -8.16
N ARG A 200 -7.55 -5.33 -9.47
CA ARG A 200 -6.85 -6.47 -10.08
C ARG A 200 -5.44 -6.65 -9.49
N LEU A 201 -4.74 -5.56 -9.15
CA LEU A 201 -3.39 -5.60 -8.59
C LEU A 201 -3.36 -5.99 -7.12
N LEU A 202 -4.35 -5.56 -6.34
CA LEU A 202 -4.33 -5.67 -4.88
C LEU A 202 -5.15 -6.84 -4.33
N ALA A 203 -6.29 -7.17 -4.96
CA ALA A 203 -7.20 -8.22 -4.49
C ALA A 203 -6.51 -9.53 -4.07
N PRO A 204 -5.55 -10.12 -4.82
CA PRO A 204 -4.96 -11.40 -4.43
C PRO A 204 -4.03 -11.34 -3.20
N TYR A 205 -3.64 -10.16 -2.72
CA TYR A 205 -2.69 -9.98 -1.61
C TYR A 205 -3.34 -9.48 -0.31
N VAL A 206 -4.65 -9.24 -0.34
CA VAL A 206 -5.38 -8.61 0.77
C VAL A 206 -6.11 -9.64 1.63
N PHE A 207 -6.05 -10.94 1.28
CA PHE A 207 -6.79 -11.96 2.02
C PHE A 207 -5.97 -13.12 2.55
N ASP A 208 -6.26 -13.42 3.82
CA ASP A 208 -5.74 -14.53 4.60
C ASP A 208 -6.91 -15.47 4.93
N LEU A 209 -6.60 -16.77 5.05
CA LEU A 209 -7.57 -17.84 5.27
C LEU A 209 -7.57 -18.28 6.75
N GLN A 210 -8.73 -18.73 7.24
CA GLN A 210 -8.95 -19.39 8.53
C GLN A 210 -9.82 -20.64 8.34
N GLU A 211 -9.69 -21.61 9.24
CA GLU A 211 -10.45 -22.87 9.20
C GLU A 211 -11.90 -22.67 9.65
N ASN A 212 -12.10 -21.95 10.75
CA ASN A 212 -13.42 -21.73 11.35
C ASN A 212 -14.22 -20.64 10.63
N ASP A 213 -15.53 -20.80 10.59
CA ASP A 213 -16.44 -19.79 10.03
C ASP A 213 -16.49 -18.56 10.96
N PRO A 214 -16.06 -17.36 10.50
CA PRO A 214 -16.10 -16.15 11.31
C PRO A 214 -17.52 -15.64 11.58
N ILE A 215 -18.57 -16.19 10.96
CA ILE A 215 -19.96 -15.70 11.10
C ILE A 215 -20.42 -15.63 12.55
N ASN A 216 -19.97 -16.56 13.41
CA ASN A 216 -20.42 -16.63 14.80
C ASN A 216 -19.57 -15.78 15.76
N ASP A 217 -18.42 -15.26 15.31
CA ASP A 217 -17.53 -14.50 16.19
C ASP A 217 -17.73 -12.99 15.97
N PRO A 218 -17.90 -12.18 17.04
CA PRO A 218 -18.14 -10.74 16.93
C PRO A 218 -17.01 -10.00 16.19
N LEU A 219 -17.35 -9.01 15.35
CA LEU A 219 -16.38 -8.23 14.55
C LEU A 219 -15.53 -7.22 15.34
N TRP A 220 -15.69 -7.18 16.67
CA TRP A 220 -15.00 -6.31 17.61
C TRP A 220 -14.02 -7.08 18.50
#